data_AF-A0A949Y6X1-F1
#
_entry.id   AF-A0A949Y6X1-F1
#
_cell.length_a   1.000
_cell.length_b   1.000
_cell.length_c   1.000
_cell.angle_alpha   90.00
_cell.angle_beta   90.00
_cell.angle_gamma   90.00
#
_symmetry.space_group_name_H-M   'P 1'
#
loop_
_entity.id
_entity.type
_entity.pdbx_description
1 polymer ?
#
loop_
_entity_poly.entity_id
_entity_poly.type
_entity_poly.pdbx_seq_one_letter_code
_entity_poly.pdbx_strand_id
1 'polypeptide(L)'
;MRTIDVFVSAASDVQKESAITEHLIRSVAAEFDLPVRASYSNPLRGSKEDAAVEREDSGATPVVRVCFWDCPALPTADLSEWDQSQYDLVICLRWSRLAPVPVQNCVLPNGSGPWLATDYDADSILAQSRATSKDQRLRVYRNRATPNSLLEPKEEREEMCRQWDAVQEFLARWEKDNPMQFRECYQGFLDLEEFANLFRQHFRNFIVEQIYRRIDSKKAPSKSRFRGLNPFRGLNFFDAEHAVFYCGRTRAIGEVLDALKRQATSRKPLVLVLGPSGSGKTSLLRAGVLPLLTRGGTPVGGGPWSRIITRPSVGDPIDTLAAALL
;
A
#
# COMPACT_ATOMS: atom_id res chain seq x y z
N MET A 1 -27.13 -4.60 0.70
CA MET A 1 -26.35 -3.63 -0.11
C MET A 1 -24.93 -4.17 -0.20
N ARG A 2 -24.33 -4.21 -1.40
CA ARG A 2 -23.08 -4.96 -1.67
C ARG A 2 -21.85 -4.15 -1.23
N THR A 3 -21.02 -4.76 -0.40
CA THR A 3 -19.66 -4.29 -0.03
C THR A 3 -18.81 -4.14 -1.30
N ILE A 4 -17.86 -3.21 -1.32
CA ILE A 4 -16.80 -3.20 -2.35
C ILE A 4 -15.61 -3.91 -1.73
N ASP A 5 -15.31 -5.11 -2.22
CA ASP A 5 -14.23 -5.93 -1.68
C ASP A 5 -12.96 -5.74 -2.54
N VAL A 6 -11.88 -5.27 -1.91
CA VAL A 6 -10.60 -4.98 -2.55
C VAL A 6 -9.50 -5.84 -1.93
N PHE A 7 -8.72 -6.51 -2.76
CA PHE A 7 -7.54 -7.26 -2.33
C PHE A 7 -6.27 -6.56 -2.79
N VAL A 8 -5.32 -6.35 -1.88
CA VAL A 8 -4.02 -5.74 -2.19
C VAL A 8 -2.92 -6.73 -1.83
N SER A 9 -2.22 -7.24 -2.84
CA SER A 9 -1.03 -8.09 -2.71
C SER A 9 0.23 -7.26 -2.92
N ALA A 10 1.06 -7.13 -1.89
CA ALA A 10 2.32 -6.40 -1.94
C ALA A 10 3.52 -7.33 -1.70
N ALA A 11 4.53 -7.22 -2.56
CA ALA A 11 5.82 -7.84 -2.30
C ALA A 11 6.58 -7.12 -1.16
N SER A 12 7.52 -7.81 -0.53
CA SER A 12 8.28 -7.29 0.62
C SER A 12 9.17 -6.10 0.30
N ASP A 13 9.44 -5.85 -0.98
CA ASP A 13 10.28 -4.77 -1.50
C ASP A 13 9.51 -3.51 -1.94
N VAL A 14 8.17 -3.53 -1.87
CA VAL A 14 7.27 -2.40 -2.22
C VAL A 14 6.45 -1.89 -1.02
N GLN A 15 7.06 -1.88 0.17
CA GLN A 15 6.37 -1.49 1.40
C GLN A 15 5.94 -0.02 1.41
N LYS A 16 6.69 0.86 0.73
CA LYS A 16 6.33 2.28 0.59
C LYS A 16 5.06 2.44 -0.24
N GLU A 17 5.00 1.75 -1.37
CA GLU A 17 3.85 1.72 -2.28
C GLU A 17 2.63 1.11 -1.59
N SER A 18 2.81 0.02 -0.84
CA SER A 18 1.76 -0.63 -0.04
C SER A 18 1.17 0.34 1.00
N ALA A 19 2.02 1.06 1.75
CA ALA A 19 1.57 2.05 2.73
C ALA A 19 0.84 3.24 2.08
N ILE A 20 1.37 3.74 0.95
CA ILE A 20 0.73 4.81 0.16
C ILE A 20 -0.62 4.34 -0.40
N THR A 21 -0.73 3.08 -0.83
CA THR A 21 -1.96 2.49 -1.36
C THR A 21 -3.09 2.57 -0.35
N GLU A 22 -2.86 2.17 0.90
CA GLU A 22 -3.89 2.26 1.95
C GLU A 22 -4.35 3.70 2.16
N HIS A 23 -3.41 4.64 2.23
CA HIS A 23 -3.70 6.07 2.36
C HIS A 23 -4.56 6.59 1.20
N LEU A 24 -4.21 6.23 -0.04
CA LEU A 24 -4.94 6.63 -1.23
C LEU A 24 -6.33 6.00 -1.30
N ILE A 25 -6.49 4.73 -0.93
CA ILE A 25 -7.81 4.08 -0.88
C ILE A 25 -8.72 4.84 0.10
N ARG A 26 -8.23 5.15 1.30
CA ARG A 26 -9.01 5.92 2.29
C ARG A 26 -9.32 7.33 1.81
N SER A 27 -8.36 8.01 1.20
CA SER A 27 -8.54 9.35 0.65
C SER A 27 -9.60 9.38 -0.46
N VAL A 28 -9.51 8.48 -1.44
CA VAL A 28 -10.47 8.39 -2.54
C VAL A 28 -11.84 7.94 -2.04
N ALA A 29 -11.92 6.92 -1.18
CA ALA A 29 -13.18 6.46 -0.62
C ALA A 29 -13.89 7.57 0.18
N ALA A 30 -13.13 8.41 0.90
CA ALA A 30 -13.67 9.56 1.59
C ALA A 30 -14.33 10.56 0.63
N GLU A 31 -13.82 10.77 -0.59
CA GLU A 31 -14.46 11.63 -1.61
C GLU A 31 -15.89 11.20 -1.95
N PHE A 32 -16.24 9.92 -1.74
CA PHE A 32 -17.55 9.34 -2.03
C PHE A 32 -18.35 8.98 -0.77
N ASP A 33 -17.94 9.46 0.42
CA ASP A 33 -18.55 9.11 1.71
C ASP A 33 -18.58 7.60 2.00
N LEU A 34 -17.61 6.85 1.48
CA LEU A 34 -17.51 5.41 1.67
C LEU A 34 -16.57 5.09 2.86
N PRO A 35 -17.08 4.52 3.97
CA PRO A 35 -16.23 4.04 5.05
C PRO A 35 -15.31 2.91 4.55
N VAL A 36 -14.05 2.93 5.01
CA VAL A 36 -13.04 1.91 4.69
C VAL A 36 -12.74 1.06 5.91
N ARG A 37 -12.86 -0.26 5.78
CA ARG A 37 -12.41 -1.24 6.76
C ARG A 37 -11.22 -2.00 6.17
N ALA A 38 -10.09 -1.97 6.85
CA ALA A 38 -8.87 -2.65 6.40
C ALA A 38 -8.60 -3.84 7.32
N SER A 39 -8.30 -5.00 6.72
CA SER A 39 -7.75 -6.17 7.39
C SER A 39 -6.34 -6.43 6.86
N TYR A 40 -5.49 -7.01 7.69
CA TYR A 40 -4.08 -7.24 7.38
C TYR A 40 -3.72 -8.68 7.66
N SER A 41 -2.97 -9.31 6.76
CA SER A 41 -2.40 -10.63 7.02
C SER A 41 -1.20 -10.60 7.94
N ASN A 42 -0.46 -9.48 7.95
CA ASN A 42 0.68 -9.30 8.84
C ASN A 42 0.20 -8.77 10.21
N PRO A 43 0.39 -9.52 11.31
CA PRO A 43 0.00 -9.07 12.65
C PRO A 43 0.70 -7.79 13.08
N LEU A 44 1.90 -7.50 12.54
CA LEU A 44 2.64 -6.27 12.79
C LEU A 44 2.01 -5.03 12.14
N ARG A 45 1.00 -5.21 11.27
CA ARG A 45 0.24 -4.14 10.61
C ARG A 45 -1.02 -3.71 11.36
N GLY A 46 -1.62 -4.64 12.10
CA GLY A 46 -2.87 -4.41 12.83
C GLY A 46 -2.65 -3.70 14.17
N SER A 47 -3.41 -2.63 14.41
CA SER A 47 -3.65 -2.16 15.78
C SER A 47 -4.75 -3.00 16.43
N LYS A 48 -4.73 -3.16 17.76
CA LYS A 48 -5.84 -3.81 18.49
C LYS A 48 -7.20 -3.10 18.29
N GLU A 49 -7.21 -1.84 17.87
CA GLU A 49 -8.44 -1.08 17.58
C GLU A 49 -9.10 -1.53 16.26
N ASP A 50 -8.33 -2.01 15.28
CA ASP A 50 -8.86 -2.46 13.98
C ASP A 50 -9.49 -3.87 14.03
N ALA A 51 -9.15 -4.67 15.05
CA ALA A 51 -9.67 -6.03 15.26
C ALA A 51 -11.00 -6.08 16.03
N ALA A 52 -11.39 -4.99 16.72
CA ALA A 52 -12.47 -5.01 17.71
C ALA A 52 -13.86 -4.59 17.17
N VAL A 53 -14.03 -4.39 15.86
CA VAL A 53 -15.33 -4.06 15.26
C VAL A 53 -15.78 -5.17 14.31
N GLU A 54 -15.77 -6.41 14.81
CA GLU A 54 -16.48 -7.50 14.15
C GLU A 54 -17.93 -7.56 14.64
N ARG A 55 -18.83 -7.52 13.66
CA ARG A 55 -20.25 -7.91 13.71
C ARG A 55 -21.20 -7.01 14.51
N GLU A 56 -21.18 -5.71 14.29
CA GLU A 56 -22.39 -4.90 14.46
C GLU A 56 -22.34 -3.69 13.55
N ASP A 57 -22.95 -3.78 12.37
CA ASP A 57 -23.63 -2.62 11.79
C ASP A 57 -24.67 -3.09 10.78
N SER A 58 -25.92 -3.16 11.24
CA SER A 58 -27.15 -3.29 10.46
C SER A 58 -27.46 -1.98 9.72
N GLY A 59 -26.43 -1.36 9.12
CA GLY A 59 -26.49 -0.05 8.48
C GLY A 59 -26.48 -0.14 6.95
N ALA A 60 -27.47 0.48 6.31
CA ALA A 60 -27.68 0.55 4.86
C ALA A 60 -26.63 1.39 4.08
N THR A 61 -25.39 1.49 4.55
CA THR A 61 -24.33 2.27 3.86
C THR A 61 -23.27 1.34 3.24
N PRO A 62 -22.93 1.50 1.95
CA PRO A 62 -21.88 0.71 1.32
C PRO A 62 -20.52 0.98 1.98
N VAL A 63 -19.75 -0.09 2.23
CA VAL A 63 -18.43 -0.07 2.86
C VAL A 63 -17.41 -0.59 1.85
N VAL A 64 -16.21 0.00 1.82
CA VAL A 64 -15.05 -0.56 1.12
C VAL A 64 -14.28 -1.43 2.12
N ARG A 65 -14.19 -2.73 1.84
CA ARG A 65 -13.36 -3.65 2.62
C ARG A 65 -12.06 -3.87 1.86
N VAL A 66 -10.94 -3.70 2.53
CA VAL A 66 -9.62 -3.89 1.93
C VAL A 66 -8.89 -4.97 2.71
N CYS A 67 -8.43 -5.99 2.02
CA CYS A 67 -7.56 -7.02 2.57
C CYS A 67 -6.13 -6.79 2.08
N PHE A 68 -5.23 -6.42 2.98
CA PHE A 68 -3.80 -6.29 2.69
C PHE A 68 -3.09 -7.62 2.95
N TRP A 69 -2.52 -8.15 1.89
CA TRP A 69 -1.62 -9.29 1.92
C TRP A 69 -0.18 -8.81 1.69
N ASP A 70 0.58 -8.71 2.78
CA ASP A 70 2.03 -8.54 2.67
C ASP A 70 2.65 -9.92 2.58
N CYS A 71 3.26 -10.25 1.44
CA CYS A 71 3.92 -11.53 1.31
C CYS A 71 5.14 -11.56 2.25
N PRO A 72 5.19 -12.50 3.21
CA PRO A 72 6.33 -12.59 4.13
C PRO A 72 7.60 -12.97 3.36
N ALA A 73 8.74 -12.47 3.84
CA ALA A 73 10.06 -12.82 3.29
C ALA A 73 10.50 -14.25 3.66
N LEU A 74 9.79 -14.91 4.58
CA LEU A 74 10.13 -16.23 5.15
C LEU A 74 8.95 -17.20 5.00
N PRO A 75 9.23 -18.51 4.85
CA PRO A 75 8.21 -19.52 4.65
C PRO A 75 7.57 -19.88 5.99
N THR A 76 6.47 -19.21 6.34
CA THR A 76 5.60 -19.67 7.42
C THR A 76 4.35 -20.30 6.83
N ALA A 77 4.11 -21.54 7.27
CA ALA A 77 3.09 -22.46 6.82
C ALA A 77 1.66 -21.91 6.89
N ASP A 78 0.78 -22.58 6.14
CA ASP A 78 -0.64 -22.30 5.90
C ASP A 78 -0.94 -21.16 4.91
N LEU A 79 -0.48 -21.34 3.67
CA LEU A 79 -1.15 -20.74 2.51
C LEU A 79 -2.43 -21.54 2.21
N SER A 80 -3.46 -21.38 3.05
CA SER A 80 -4.80 -21.76 2.62
C SER A 80 -5.09 -21.04 1.30
N GLU A 81 -5.55 -21.77 0.28
CA GLU A 81 -5.96 -21.20 -1.01
C GLU A 81 -6.91 -20.03 -0.78
N TRP A 82 -6.40 -18.79 -0.79
CA TRP A 82 -7.28 -17.64 -0.76
C TRP A 82 -7.87 -17.52 -2.15
N ASP A 83 -9.14 -17.87 -2.21
CA ASP A 83 -9.95 -17.59 -3.37
C ASP A 83 -10.03 -16.07 -3.55
N GLN A 84 -9.27 -15.55 -4.53
CA GLN A 84 -9.26 -14.14 -4.89
C GLN A 84 -10.42 -13.80 -5.84
N SER A 85 -11.18 -14.78 -6.32
CA SER A 85 -12.34 -14.57 -7.20
C SER A 85 -13.50 -13.82 -6.51
N GLN A 86 -13.51 -13.80 -5.17
CA GLN A 86 -14.52 -13.11 -4.37
C GLN A 86 -14.37 -11.59 -4.31
N TYR A 87 -13.24 -11.03 -4.74
CA TYR A 87 -12.97 -9.58 -4.66
C TYR A 87 -13.37 -8.86 -5.94
N ASP A 88 -13.97 -7.67 -5.81
CA ASP A 88 -14.37 -6.83 -6.95
C ASP A 88 -13.14 -6.20 -7.63
N LEU A 89 -12.07 -5.93 -6.88
CA LEU A 89 -10.79 -5.41 -7.38
C LEU A 89 -9.61 -6.12 -6.72
N VAL A 90 -8.71 -6.64 -7.55
CA VAL A 90 -7.42 -7.17 -7.12
C VAL A 90 -6.28 -6.26 -7.59
N ILE A 91 -5.45 -5.84 -6.65
CA ILE A 91 -4.29 -4.98 -6.86
C ILE A 91 -3.03 -5.77 -6.51
N CYS A 92 -2.11 -5.87 -7.47
CA CYS A 92 -0.78 -6.47 -7.26
C CYS A 92 0.29 -5.38 -7.36
N LEU A 93 1.03 -5.15 -6.28
CA LEU A 93 2.17 -4.23 -6.25
C LEU A 93 3.46 -5.05 -6.37
N ARG A 94 4.31 -4.75 -7.36
CA ARG A 94 5.55 -5.48 -7.63
C ARG A 94 6.73 -4.54 -7.91
N TRP A 95 7.91 -4.91 -7.44
CA TRP A 95 9.19 -4.32 -7.84
C TRP A 95 10.22 -5.43 -8.14
N SER A 96 11.32 -5.45 -7.41
CA SER A 96 12.40 -6.45 -7.39
C SER A 96 12.06 -7.86 -7.83
N ARG A 97 11.00 -8.35 -7.21
CA ARG A 97 10.77 -9.75 -6.89
C ARG A 97 9.29 -10.09 -7.06
N LEU A 98 9.01 -11.36 -7.32
CA LEU A 98 7.69 -11.98 -7.13
C LEU A 98 7.70 -12.67 -5.76
N ALA A 99 6.54 -12.85 -5.14
CA ALA A 99 6.42 -13.41 -3.79
C ALA A 99 7.22 -14.72 -3.62
N PRO A 100 8.05 -14.86 -2.58
CA PRO A 100 8.69 -16.14 -2.30
C PRO A 100 7.68 -17.10 -1.64
N VAL A 101 6.99 -17.93 -2.41
CA VAL A 101 6.32 -19.13 -1.86
C VAL A 101 7.34 -20.25 -1.64
N PRO A 102 7.38 -20.93 -0.48
CA PRO A 102 8.29 -22.06 -0.28
C PRO A 102 8.14 -23.15 -1.35
N VAL A 103 9.28 -23.65 -1.83
CA VAL A 103 9.44 -24.71 -2.84
C VAL A 103 9.13 -26.11 -2.26
N GLN A 104 8.21 -26.22 -1.30
CA GLN A 104 7.81 -27.51 -0.75
C GLN A 104 6.29 -27.64 -0.83
N ASN A 105 5.85 -28.32 -1.89
CA ASN A 105 4.51 -28.90 -2.07
C ASN A 105 3.39 -28.01 -2.63
N CYS A 106 3.70 -26.96 -3.40
CA CYS A 106 2.67 -26.35 -4.26
C CYS A 106 2.50 -27.19 -5.53
N VAL A 107 1.41 -27.97 -5.59
CA VAL A 107 0.93 -28.59 -6.82
C VAL A 107 0.04 -27.56 -7.51
N LEU A 108 0.38 -27.18 -8.75
CA LEU A 108 -0.48 -26.33 -9.56
C LEU A 108 -1.88 -26.96 -9.73
N PRO A 109 -2.93 -26.17 -10.02
CA PRO A 109 -4.25 -26.72 -10.42
C PRO A 109 -4.18 -27.66 -11.64
N ASN A 110 -3.06 -27.65 -12.38
CA ASN A 110 -2.79 -28.51 -13.54
C ASN A 110 -1.92 -29.75 -13.23
N GLY A 111 -1.47 -29.95 -11.98
CA GLY A 111 -0.75 -31.15 -11.54
C GLY A 111 0.73 -31.27 -11.92
N SER A 112 1.38 -30.23 -12.44
CA SER A 112 2.81 -30.27 -12.80
C SER A 112 3.75 -29.93 -11.62
N GLY A 113 4.96 -30.53 -11.61
CA GLY A 113 5.92 -30.68 -10.49
C GLY A 113 6.53 -29.40 -9.87
N PRO A 114 7.62 -29.49 -9.07
CA PRO A 114 7.99 -28.40 -8.16
C PRO A 114 8.57 -27.18 -8.89
N TRP A 115 7.87 -26.06 -8.80
CA TRP A 115 8.22 -24.77 -9.39
C TRP A 115 9.06 -23.89 -8.44
N LEU A 116 9.78 -22.90 -8.99
CA LEU A 116 10.37 -21.83 -8.18
C LEU A 116 9.24 -20.94 -7.63
N ALA A 117 9.48 -20.39 -6.44
CA ALA A 117 8.60 -19.49 -5.71
C ALA A 117 7.98 -18.35 -6.56
N THR A 118 8.76 -17.84 -7.51
CA THR A 118 8.43 -16.81 -8.49
C THR A 118 7.26 -17.20 -9.40
N ASP A 119 7.13 -18.48 -9.72
CA ASP A 119 6.17 -18.96 -10.73
C ASP A 119 4.75 -19.09 -10.18
N TYR A 120 4.59 -19.36 -8.88
CA TYR A 120 3.26 -19.40 -8.24
C TYR A 120 2.58 -18.03 -8.29
N ASP A 121 3.33 -16.98 -7.98
CA ASP A 121 2.81 -15.61 -7.92
C ASP A 121 2.45 -15.12 -9.33
N ALA A 122 3.28 -15.45 -10.32
CA ALA A 122 3.02 -15.26 -11.74
C ALA A 122 1.77 -16.00 -12.22
N ASP A 123 1.65 -17.29 -11.88
CA ASP A 123 0.50 -18.11 -12.27
C ASP A 123 -0.78 -17.68 -11.54
N SER A 124 -0.69 -17.18 -10.31
CA SER A 124 -1.83 -16.60 -9.59
C SER A 124 -2.33 -15.33 -10.30
N ILE A 125 -1.41 -14.46 -10.73
CA ILE A 125 -1.74 -13.27 -11.53
C ILE A 125 -2.39 -13.68 -12.85
N LEU A 126 -1.84 -14.67 -13.56
CA LEU A 126 -2.39 -15.17 -14.83
C LEU A 126 -3.73 -15.91 -14.66
N ALA A 127 -3.89 -16.68 -13.59
CA ALA A 127 -5.13 -17.39 -13.27
C ALA A 127 -6.25 -16.40 -12.98
N GLN A 128 -5.96 -15.37 -12.19
CA GLN A 128 -6.90 -14.28 -11.91
C GLN A 128 -7.20 -13.47 -13.15
N SER A 129 -6.20 -13.17 -13.99
CA SER A 129 -6.43 -12.43 -15.22
C SER A 129 -7.40 -13.19 -16.13
N ARG A 130 -7.27 -14.52 -16.22
CA ARG A 130 -8.19 -15.40 -16.97
C ARG A 130 -9.58 -15.51 -16.32
N ALA A 131 -9.64 -15.53 -14.99
CA ALA A 131 -10.89 -15.61 -14.23
C ALA A 131 -11.63 -14.26 -14.11
N THR A 132 -10.98 -13.16 -14.51
CA THR A 132 -11.54 -11.80 -14.45
C THR A 132 -12.79 -11.72 -15.33
N SER A 133 -13.96 -11.84 -14.69
CA SER A 133 -15.26 -11.57 -15.31
C SER A 133 -15.43 -10.07 -15.58
N LYS A 134 -16.47 -9.64 -16.32
CA LYS A 134 -16.78 -8.20 -16.55
C LYS A 134 -16.89 -7.35 -15.26
N ASP A 135 -17.05 -8.01 -14.11
CA ASP A 135 -17.30 -7.38 -12.82
C ASP A 135 -16.11 -7.39 -11.88
N GLN A 136 -15.17 -8.33 -12.05
CA GLN A 136 -13.90 -8.33 -11.33
C GLN A 136 -12.88 -7.51 -12.12
N ARG A 137 -11.98 -6.79 -11.44
CA ARG A 137 -10.86 -6.12 -12.11
C ARG A 137 -9.53 -6.50 -11.49
N LEU A 138 -8.54 -6.76 -12.35
CA LEU A 138 -7.15 -6.96 -11.96
C LEU A 138 -6.31 -5.75 -12.38
N ARG A 139 -5.49 -5.23 -11.45
CA ARG A 139 -4.50 -4.18 -11.71
C ARG A 139 -3.14 -4.55 -11.13
N VAL A 140 -2.12 -4.56 -11.97
CA VAL A 140 -0.74 -4.85 -11.60
C VAL A 140 0.08 -3.57 -11.73
N TYR A 141 0.62 -3.07 -10.62
CA TYR A 141 1.51 -1.91 -10.60
C TYR A 141 2.95 -2.36 -10.41
N ARG A 142 3.81 -1.99 -11.37
CA ARG A 142 5.22 -2.36 -11.39
C ARG A 142 6.11 -1.13 -11.26
N ASN A 143 6.89 -1.08 -10.19
CA ASN A 143 8.00 -0.12 -10.10
C ASN A 143 9.07 -0.54 -11.13
N ARG A 144 9.50 0.36 -12.01
CA ARG A 144 10.50 0.10 -13.07
C ARG A 144 11.87 0.68 -12.76
N ALA A 145 12.04 1.32 -11.61
CA ALA A 145 13.34 1.78 -11.16
C ALA A 145 14.30 0.59 -11.01
N THR A 146 15.56 0.77 -11.39
CA THR A 146 16.59 -0.24 -11.19
C THR A 146 16.83 -0.45 -9.70
N PRO A 147 16.80 -1.70 -9.20
CA PRO A 147 17.08 -1.99 -7.80
C PRO A 147 18.52 -1.62 -7.45
N ASN A 148 18.72 -1.20 -6.20
CA ASN A 148 20.04 -0.83 -5.72
C ASN A 148 20.95 -2.06 -5.67
N SER A 149 22.01 -2.05 -6.48
CA SER A 149 22.97 -3.16 -6.64
C SER A 149 24.00 -3.28 -5.52
N LEU A 150 23.95 -2.41 -4.51
CA LEU A 150 24.89 -2.35 -3.39
C LEU A 150 24.46 -3.20 -2.18
N LEU A 151 23.66 -4.25 -2.41
CA LEU A 151 23.34 -5.20 -1.35
C LEU A 151 24.58 -6.03 -1.04
N GLU A 152 25.00 -6.00 0.22
CA GLU A 152 25.99 -6.91 0.80
C GLU A 152 25.26 -7.72 1.88
N PRO A 153 25.47 -9.04 1.97
CA PRO A 153 26.51 -9.84 1.30
C PRO A 153 26.19 -10.24 -0.15
N LYS A 154 27.21 -10.73 -0.87
CA LYS A 154 27.17 -11.10 -2.30
C LYS A 154 26.00 -12.02 -2.66
N GLU A 155 25.66 -12.96 -1.79
CA GLU A 155 24.59 -13.95 -2.00
C GLU A 155 23.22 -13.27 -2.13
N GLU A 156 22.93 -12.25 -1.30
CA GLU A 156 21.68 -11.49 -1.38
C GLU A 156 21.57 -10.69 -2.68
N ARG A 157 22.69 -10.18 -3.17
CA ARG A 157 22.76 -9.48 -4.45
C ARG A 157 22.52 -10.44 -5.62
N GLU A 158 23.12 -11.63 -5.60
CA GLU A 158 22.91 -12.64 -6.65
C GLU A 158 21.48 -13.17 -6.66
N GLU A 159 20.87 -13.39 -5.50
CA GLU A 159 19.45 -13.73 -5.39
C GLU A 159 18.56 -12.61 -5.93
N MET A 160 18.83 -11.35 -5.59
CA MET A 160 18.09 -10.22 -6.12
C MET A 160 18.18 -10.15 -7.65
N CYS A 161 19.37 -10.34 -8.24
CA CYS A 161 19.54 -10.38 -9.69
C CYS A 161 18.70 -11.50 -10.32
N ARG A 162 18.78 -12.73 -9.78
CA ARG A 162 17.98 -13.86 -10.26
C ARG A 162 16.48 -13.59 -10.22
N GLN A 163 16.00 -13.03 -9.11
CA GLN A 163 14.59 -12.67 -8.95
C GLN A 163 14.17 -11.57 -9.93
N TRP A 164 15.01 -10.55 -10.11
CA TRP A 164 14.76 -9.47 -11.06
C TRP A 164 14.63 -10.00 -12.49
N ASP A 165 15.58 -10.83 -12.93
CA ASP A 165 15.59 -11.41 -14.28
C ASP A 165 14.35 -12.28 -14.50
N ALA A 166 13.99 -13.11 -13.52
CA ALA A 166 12.79 -13.94 -13.60
C ALA A 166 11.50 -13.10 -13.71
N VAL A 167 11.42 -11.94 -13.03
CA VAL A 167 10.28 -11.02 -13.21
C VAL A 167 10.26 -10.45 -14.63
N GLN A 168 11.41 -10.09 -15.20
CA GLN A 168 11.46 -9.59 -16.57
C GLN A 168 11.02 -10.65 -17.58
N GLU A 169 11.48 -11.88 -17.43
CA GLU A 169 11.10 -13.02 -18.28
C GLU A 169 9.60 -13.31 -18.19
N PHE A 170 9.04 -13.31 -16.97
CA PHE A 170 7.59 -13.45 -16.78
C PHE A 170 6.80 -12.37 -17.51
N LEU A 171 7.18 -11.09 -17.36
CA LEU A 171 6.48 -9.99 -18.00
C LEU A 171 6.57 -10.08 -19.53
N ALA A 172 7.75 -10.43 -20.07
CA ALA A 172 7.94 -10.62 -21.50
C ALA A 172 7.08 -11.78 -22.04
N ARG A 173 6.99 -12.89 -21.29
CA ARG A 173 6.11 -14.01 -21.61
C ARG A 173 4.62 -13.59 -21.58
N TRP A 174 4.19 -12.90 -20.54
CA TRP A 174 2.79 -12.47 -20.40
C TRP A 174 2.38 -11.48 -21.50
N GLU A 175 3.24 -10.50 -21.82
CA GLU A 175 3.01 -9.55 -22.91
C GLU A 175 2.89 -10.25 -24.26
N LYS A 176 3.73 -11.27 -24.51
CA LYS A 176 3.70 -12.07 -25.74
C LYS A 176 2.43 -12.92 -25.84
N ASP A 177 2.05 -13.59 -24.77
CA ASP A 177 0.95 -14.56 -24.78
C ASP A 177 -0.42 -13.86 -24.76
N ASN A 178 -0.55 -12.72 -24.07
CA ASN A 178 -1.83 -12.02 -23.87
C ASN A 178 -1.68 -10.48 -23.93
N PRO A 179 -1.33 -9.90 -25.10
CA PRO A 179 -0.93 -8.48 -25.21
C PRO A 179 -2.04 -7.49 -24.83
N MET A 180 -3.30 -7.79 -25.15
CA MET A 180 -4.42 -6.91 -24.83
C MET A 180 -4.69 -6.85 -23.33
N GLN A 181 -4.72 -8.00 -22.69
CA GLN A 181 -4.92 -8.11 -21.24
C GLN A 181 -3.73 -7.51 -20.48
N PHE A 182 -2.50 -7.75 -20.94
CA PHE A 182 -1.31 -7.14 -20.38
C PHE A 182 -1.45 -5.62 -20.35
N ARG A 183 -1.82 -4.98 -21.48
CA ARG A 183 -2.02 -3.53 -21.55
C ARG A 183 -3.15 -3.00 -20.67
N GLU A 184 -4.17 -3.80 -20.41
CA GLU A 184 -5.29 -3.40 -19.56
C GLU A 184 -4.94 -3.51 -18.07
N CYS A 185 -4.26 -4.58 -17.67
CA CYS A 185 -3.99 -4.87 -16.27
C CYS A 185 -2.68 -4.25 -15.77
N TYR A 186 -1.64 -4.17 -16.59
CA TYR A 186 -0.29 -3.77 -16.19
C TYR A 186 -0.08 -2.26 -16.28
N GLN A 187 0.47 -1.68 -15.22
CA GLN A 187 0.88 -0.29 -15.14
C GLN A 187 2.29 -0.17 -14.57
N GLY A 188 3.22 0.33 -15.38
CA GLY A 188 4.57 0.69 -14.92
C GLY A 188 4.61 2.10 -14.31
N PHE A 189 5.50 2.30 -13.35
CA PHE A 189 5.85 3.62 -12.78
C PHE A 189 7.34 3.66 -12.39
N LEU A 190 7.94 4.85 -12.31
CA LEU A 190 9.35 5.05 -11.98
C LEU A 190 9.57 5.54 -10.54
N ASP A 191 8.63 6.30 -9.99
CA ASP A 191 8.70 6.82 -8.64
C ASP A 191 7.35 6.78 -7.91
N LEU A 192 7.38 7.12 -6.62
CA LEU A 192 6.21 7.07 -5.74
C LEU A 192 5.14 8.10 -6.10
N GLU A 193 5.50 9.22 -6.72
CA GLU A 193 4.54 10.25 -7.11
C GLU A 193 3.79 9.84 -8.37
N GLU A 194 4.49 9.31 -9.37
CA GLU A 194 3.88 8.70 -10.55
C GLU A 194 2.94 7.55 -10.14
N PHE A 195 3.40 6.66 -9.27
CA PHE A 195 2.56 5.58 -8.72
C PHE A 195 1.28 6.13 -8.07
N ALA A 196 1.41 7.11 -7.16
CA ALA A 196 0.27 7.63 -6.44
C ALA A 196 -0.75 8.29 -7.36
N ASN A 197 -0.30 9.01 -8.40
CA ASN A 197 -1.18 9.65 -9.37
C ASN A 197 -1.95 8.61 -10.20
N LEU A 198 -1.26 7.62 -10.75
CA LEU A 198 -1.85 6.53 -11.52
C LEU A 198 -2.85 5.73 -10.68
N PHE A 199 -2.42 5.32 -9.48
CA PHE A 199 -3.27 4.55 -8.55
C PHE A 199 -4.53 5.33 -8.19
N ARG A 200 -4.39 6.60 -7.79
CA ARG A 200 -5.52 7.44 -7.40
C ARG A 200 -6.52 7.57 -8.55
N GLN A 201 -6.04 7.82 -9.77
CA GLN A 201 -6.88 7.93 -10.95
C GLN A 201 -7.65 6.61 -11.22
N HIS A 202 -6.94 5.48 -11.27
CA HIS A 202 -7.53 4.18 -11.56
C HIS A 202 -8.53 3.74 -10.49
N PHE A 203 -8.18 3.91 -9.22
CA PHE A 203 -9.04 3.53 -8.10
C PHE A 203 -10.29 4.43 -8.02
N ARG A 204 -10.14 5.74 -8.25
CA ARG A 204 -11.29 6.66 -8.33
C ARG A 204 -12.22 6.27 -9.47
N ASN A 205 -11.70 5.98 -10.66
CA ASN A 205 -12.51 5.54 -11.79
C ASN A 205 -13.26 4.23 -11.48
N PHE A 206 -12.58 3.28 -10.84
CA PHE A 206 -13.21 2.05 -10.38
C PHE A 206 -14.37 2.32 -9.41
N ILE A 207 -14.16 3.14 -8.37
CA ILE A 207 -15.23 3.50 -7.42
C ILE A 207 -16.40 4.18 -8.14
N VAL A 208 -16.12 5.12 -9.04
CA VAL A 208 -17.12 5.81 -9.85
C VAL A 208 -17.95 4.81 -10.66
N GLU A 209 -17.33 3.85 -11.34
CA GLU A 209 -18.05 2.81 -12.09
C GLU A 209 -18.86 1.88 -11.18
N GLN A 210 -18.32 1.51 -10.02
CA GLN A 210 -19.06 0.72 -9.03
C GLN A 210 -20.28 1.48 -8.52
N ILE A 211 -20.18 2.81 -8.35
CA ILE A 211 -21.31 3.67 -7.99
C ILE A 211 -22.30 3.79 -9.16
N TYR A 212 -21.85 4.04 -10.40
CA TYR A 212 -22.75 4.16 -11.55
C TYR A 212 -23.52 2.88 -11.84
N ARG A 213 -22.86 1.70 -11.77
CA ARG A 213 -23.53 0.40 -11.85
C ARG A 213 -24.64 0.24 -10.79
N ARG A 214 -24.53 0.94 -9.66
CA ARG A 214 -25.55 0.96 -8.59
C ARG A 214 -26.64 2.00 -8.81
N ILE A 215 -26.36 3.12 -9.50
CA ILE A 215 -27.37 4.15 -9.79
C ILE A 215 -28.46 3.58 -10.71
N ASP A 216 -28.11 2.66 -11.62
CA ASP A 216 -29.06 1.91 -12.45
C ASP A 216 -29.98 0.95 -11.65
N SER A 217 -29.75 0.75 -10.35
CA SER A 217 -30.56 -0.12 -9.47
C SER A 217 -31.27 0.59 -8.29
N LYS A 218 -31.44 1.92 -8.35
CA LYS A 218 -32.18 2.80 -7.38
C LYS A 218 -31.66 2.81 -5.92
N LYS A 219 -31.06 3.92 -5.47
CA LYS A 219 -31.70 5.10 -4.82
C LYS A 219 -30.62 6.11 -4.37
N ALA A 220 -31.03 7.38 -4.32
CA ALA A 220 -30.28 8.63 -4.16
C ALA A 220 -29.46 8.77 -2.84
N PRO A 221 -28.64 9.85 -2.70
CA PRO A 221 -27.40 9.86 -1.94
C PRO A 221 -27.61 9.89 -0.42
N SER A 222 -26.71 9.23 0.29
CA SER A 222 -26.59 9.32 1.74
C SER A 222 -26.02 10.69 2.12
N LYS A 223 -26.59 11.33 3.15
CA LYS A 223 -26.11 12.62 3.67
C LYS A 223 -24.63 12.52 4.06
N SER A 224 -23.82 13.47 3.60
CA SER A 224 -22.38 13.58 3.84
C SER A 224 -22.03 13.32 5.31
N ARG A 225 -21.19 12.31 5.58
CA ARG A 225 -20.72 12.01 6.95
C ARG A 225 -19.56 12.91 7.37
N PHE A 226 -19.19 13.91 6.56
CA PHE A 226 -18.24 14.99 6.87
C PHE A 226 -18.66 15.92 8.03
N ARG A 227 -19.47 15.48 8.99
CA ARG A 227 -19.71 16.25 10.22
C ARG A 227 -18.45 16.25 11.09
N GLY A 228 -17.51 17.15 10.77
CA GLY A 228 -16.41 17.54 11.66
C GLY A 228 -15.07 17.90 11.01
N LEU A 229 -14.78 17.48 9.77
CA LEU A 229 -13.45 17.65 9.16
C LEU A 229 -13.52 18.50 7.89
N ASN A 230 -13.14 19.78 8.00
CA ASN A 230 -13.01 20.68 6.86
C ASN A 230 -11.68 20.39 6.12
N PRO A 231 -11.71 20.04 4.82
CA PRO A 231 -10.49 19.79 4.04
C PRO A 231 -9.62 21.05 3.86
N PHE A 232 -10.22 22.25 3.98
CA PHE A 232 -9.53 23.53 3.87
C PHE A 232 -9.19 24.09 5.25
N ARG A 233 -7.95 23.89 5.70
CA ARG A 233 -7.51 24.30 7.05
C ARG A 233 -6.89 25.71 7.12
N GLY A 234 -6.86 26.46 6.02
CA GLY A 234 -6.23 27.78 5.96
C GLY A 234 -4.72 27.68 6.26
N LEU A 235 -4.24 28.50 7.21
CA LEU A 235 -2.84 28.51 7.65
C LEU A 235 -2.49 27.42 8.68
N ASN A 236 -3.47 26.65 9.15
CA ASN A 236 -3.20 25.54 10.06
C ASN A 236 -2.50 24.40 9.31
N PHE A 237 -1.51 23.80 9.94
CA PHE A 237 -0.86 22.61 9.39
C PHE A 237 -1.82 21.42 9.39
N PHE A 238 -1.58 20.44 8.53
CA PHE A 238 -2.28 19.15 8.59
C PHE A 238 -1.59 18.28 9.66
N ASP A 239 -2.36 17.73 10.59
CA ASP A 239 -1.89 16.71 11.55
C ASP A 239 -2.30 15.30 11.09
N ALA A 240 -1.89 14.26 11.83
CA ALA A 240 -2.12 12.86 11.48
C ALA A 240 -3.60 12.51 11.21
N GLU A 241 -4.53 13.13 11.95
CA GLU A 241 -5.98 12.97 11.76
C GLU A 241 -6.49 13.52 10.40
N HIS A 242 -5.72 14.42 9.78
CA HIS A 242 -6.05 15.03 8.50
C HIS A 242 -5.36 14.34 7.31
N ALA A 243 -4.67 13.23 7.54
CA ALA A 243 -3.92 12.50 6.53
C ALA A 243 -4.77 12.24 5.26
N VAL A 244 -6.04 11.87 5.41
CA VAL A 244 -6.95 11.57 4.29
C VAL A 244 -7.12 12.73 3.29
N PHE A 245 -6.87 13.98 3.70
CA PHE A 245 -6.94 15.17 2.85
C PHE A 245 -5.56 15.65 2.37
N TYR A 246 -4.47 15.06 2.86
CA TYR A 246 -3.11 15.45 2.50
C TYR A 246 -2.64 14.71 1.24
N CYS A 247 -2.53 15.45 0.13
CA CYS A 247 -2.17 14.92 -1.19
C CYS A 247 -1.10 15.79 -1.89
N GLY A 248 -0.55 15.30 -3.01
CA GLY A 248 0.37 16.05 -3.87
C GLY A 248 1.81 16.18 -3.34
N ARG A 249 2.19 15.43 -2.31
CA ARG A 249 3.54 15.46 -1.72
C ARG A 249 4.16 14.07 -1.56
N THR A 250 3.70 13.10 -2.34
CA THR A 250 4.11 11.70 -2.21
C THR A 250 5.62 11.49 -2.42
N ARG A 251 6.23 12.17 -3.39
CA ARG A 251 7.68 12.11 -3.60
C ARG A 251 8.45 12.58 -2.36
N ALA A 252 8.09 13.74 -1.81
CA ALA A 252 8.74 14.28 -0.62
C ALA A 252 8.55 13.36 0.62
N ILE A 253 7.39 12.71 0.75
CA ILE A 253 7.16 11.69 1.78
C ILE A 253 8.13 10.52 1.58
N GLY A 254 8.24 10.00 0.36
CA GLY A 254 9.16 8.93 0.00
C GLY A 254 10.62 9.25 0.31
N GLU A 255 11.08 10.44 -0.05
CA GLU A 255 12.44 10.92 0.21
C GLU A 255 12.75 10.95 1.72
N VAL A 256 11.79 11.36 2.55
CA VAL A 256 11.94 11.35 4.02
C VAL A 256 11.99 9.92 4.55
N LEU A 257 11.12 9.02 4.08
CA LEU A 257 11.14 7.61 4.49
C LEU A 257 12.46 6.93 4.10
N ASP A 258 13.00 7.22 2.92
CA ASP A 258 14.29 6.70 2.46
C ASP A 258 15.47 7.28 3.25
N ALA A 259 15.40 8.56 3.62
CA ALA A 259 16.37 9.15 4.52
C ALA A 259 16.32 8.47 5.90
N LEU A 260 15.14 8.27 6.48
CA LEU A 260 14.96 7.60 7.76
C LEU A 260 15.49 6.16 7.73
N LYS A 261 15.17 5.40 6.67
CA LYS A 261 15.67 4.02 6.49
C LYS A 261 17.19 3.99 6.43
N ARG A 262 17.81 4.84 5.61
CA ARG A 262 19.28 4.92 5.51
C ARG A 262 19.95 5.29 6.83
N GLN A 263 19.36 6.24 7.57
CA GLN A 263 19.90 6.66 8.87
C GLN A 263 19.75 5.54 9.91
N ALA A 264 18.61 4.84 9.94
CA ALA A 264 18.41 3.67 10.80
C ALA A 264 19.45 2.57 10.53
N THR A 265 19.68 2.21 9.26
CA THR A 265 20.71 1.23 8.87
C THR A 265 22.11 1.69 9.27
N SER A 266 22.39 2.99 9.15
CA SER A 266 23.69 3.58 9.52
C SER A 266 23.82 3.90 11.02
N ARG A 267 22.82 3.54 11.85
CA ARG A 267 22.73 3.88 13.28
C ARG A 267 22.90 5.37 13.58
N LYS A 268 22.33 6.21 12.73
CA LYS A 268 22.32 7.68 12.86
C LYS A 268 20.92 8.15 13.28
N PRO A 269 20.79 9.06 14.28
CA PRO A 269 19.48 9.36 14.87
C PRO A 269 18.74 10.55 14.23
N LEU A 270 19.22 11.11 13.12
CA LEU A 270 18.73 12.41 12.64
C LEU A 270 18.45 12.47 11.13
N VAL A 271 17.27 12.97 10.78
CA VAL A 271 16.91 13.44 9.43
C VAL A 271 16.47 14.90 9.55
N LEU A 272 17.08 15.78 8.75
CA LEU A 272 16.78 17.20 8.72
C LEU A 272 15.95 17.54 7.47
N VAL A 273 14.80 18.21 7.66
CA VAL A 273 13.93 18.66 6.56
C VAL A 273 13.97 20.18 6.46
N LEU A 274 14.52 20.70 5.36
CA LEU A 274 14.71 22.13 5.12
C LEU A 274 13.76 22.65 4.04
N GLY A 275 13.45 23.95 4.09
CA GLY A 275 12.67 24.64 3.07
C GLY A 275 12.06 25.96 3.59
N PRO A 276 11.52 26.81 2.70
CA PRO A 276 10.96 28.12 3.06
C PRO A 276 9.86 28.05 4.12
N SER A 277 9.64 29.14 4.87
CA SER A 277 8.48 29.23 5.76
C SER A 277 7.18 29.07 4.96
N GLY A 278 6.18 28.40 5.54
CA GLY A 278 4.92 28.14 4.85
C GLY A 278 4.96 27.07 3.75
N SER A 279 6.13 26.47 3.43
CA SER A 279 6.23 25.42 2.37
C SER A 279 5.56 24.09 2.72
N GLY A 280 4.96 23.97 3.91
CA GLY A 280 4.22 22.80 4.36
C GLY A 280 5.04 21.72 5.09
N LYS A 281 6.27 22.01 5.53
CA LYS A 281 7.16 21.03 6.21
C LYS A 281 6.49 20.31 7.40
N THR A 282 5.78 21.06 8.25
CA THR A 282 5.07 20.49 9.41
C THR A 282 3.95 19.56 8.96
N SER A 283 3.18 19.94 7.94
CA SER A 283 2.15 19.08 7.34
C SER A 283 2.75 17.83 6.70
N LEU A 284 3.88 17.97 5.98
CA LEU A 284 4.61 16.85 5.39
C LEU A 284 4.99 15.82 6.44
N LEU A 285 5.58 16.26 7.54
CA LEU A 285 6.00 15.35 8.61
C LEU A 285 4.81 14.74 9.35
N ARG A 286 3.79 15.54 9.70
CA ARG A 286 2.69 15.09 10.58
C ARG A 286 1.56 14.37 9.86
N ALA A 287 1.16 14.82 8.69
CA ALA A 287 0.05 14.24 7.93
C ALA A 287 0.52 13.32 6.78
N GLY A 288 1.75 13.50 6.31
CA GLY A 288 2.33 12.66 5.24
C GLY A 288 3.15 11.50 5.76
N VAL A 289 4.25 11.80 6.48
CA VAL A 289 5.25 10.81 6.88
C VAL A 289 4.80 10.01 8.09
N LEU A 290 4.40 10.71 9.15
CA LEU A 290 4.11 10.10 10.43
C LEU A 290 3.03 9.01 10.38
N PRO A 291 1.88 9.18 9.69
CA PRO A 291 0.87 8.13 9.62
C PRO A 291 1.39 6.84 8.99
N LEU A 292 2.39 6.93 8.11
CA LEU A 292 3.04 5.77 7.47
C LEU A 292 4.09 5.10 8.37
N LEU A 293 4.55 5.79 9.43
CA LEU A 293 5.47 5.24 10.43
C LEU A 293 4.71 4.61 11.60
N THR A 294 3.64 5.24 12.08
CA THR A 294 2.92 4.78 13.27
C THR A 294 1.89 3.68 12.99
N ARG A 295 1.45 3.54 11.73
CA ARG A 295 0.66 2.38 11.31
C ARG A 295 1.60 1.20 11.12
N GLY A 296 1.13 0.00 11.47
CA GLY A 296 2.00 -1.16 11.46
C GLY A 296 2.54 -1.52 10.07
N GLY A 297 3.53 -2.42 10.00
CA GLY A 297 4.23 -2.77 8.76
C GLY A 297 4.92 -1.57 8.09
N THR A 298 5.55 -0.75 8.93
CA THR A 298 6.20 0.50 8.54
C THR A 298 7.35 0.23 7.56
N PRO A 299 7.59 1.10 6.56
CA PRO A 299 8.74 0.95 5.64
C PRO A 299 10.10 1.12 6.32
N VAL A 300 10.13 1.56 7.59
CA VAL A 300 11.32 1.99 8.32
C VAL A 300 11.37 1.29 9.69
N GLY A 301 12.27 0.32 9.85
CA GLY A 301 12.42 -0.40 11.12
C GLY A 301 11.25 -1.35 11.45
N GLY A 302 11.38 -2.10 12.55
CA GLY A 302 10.53 -3.26 12.86
C GLY A 302 9.73 -3.18 14.17
N GLY A 303 9.54 -1.99 14.76
CA GLY A 303 8.91 -1.84 16.07
C GLY A 303 7.79 -0.81 16.09
N PRO A 304 6.97 -0.78 17.17
CA PRO A 304 5.99 0.28 17.36
C PRO A 304 6.71 1.63 17.51
N TRP A 305 6.23 2.63 16.79
CA TRP A 305 6.80 3.97 16.80
C TRP A 305 6.17 4.81 17.91
N SER A 306 6.99 5.28 18.85
CA SER A 306 6.60 6.35 19.78
C SER A 306 6.77 7.70 19.10
N ARG A 307 5.75 8.56 19.20
CA ARG A 307 5.79 9.92 18.64
C ARG A 307 5.84 10.95 19.75
N ILE A 308 6.79 11.87 19.62
CA ILE A 308 6.88 13.09 20.43
C ILE A 308 7.06 14.28 19.50
N ILE A 309 6.45 15.40 19.87
CA ILE A 309 6.50 16.66 19.12
C ILE A 309 6.97 17.74 20.06
N THR A 310 8.13 18.32 19.78
CA THR A 310 8.66 19.45 20.54
C THR A 310 8.83 20.67 19.64
N ARG A 311 8.78 21.86 20.24
CA ARG A 311 9.20 23.11 19.60
C ARG A 311 10.34 23.68 20.43
N PRO A 312 11.56 23.77 19.88
CA PRO A 312 12.67 24.40 20.58
C PRO A 312 12.46 25.93 20.54
N SER A 313 11.59 26.44 21.41
CA SER A 313 11.25 27.87 21.46
C SER A 313 11.70 28.55 22.75
N VAL A 314 11.95 27.81 23.82
CA VAL A 314 12.37 28.36 25.13
C VAL A 314 13.31 27.37 25.82
N GLY A 315 14.51 27.81 26.20
CA GLY A 315 15.50 26.99 26.93
C GLY A 315 16.39 26.11 26.03
N ASP A 316 17.07 25.15 26.65
CA ASP A 316 17.93 24.18 25.94
C ASP A 316 17.07 23.19 25.12
N PRO A 317 17.29 23.06 23.81
CA PRO A 317 16.58 22.11 22.95
C PRO A 317 16.70 20.65 23.40
N ILE A 318 17.82 20.27 24.01
CA ILE A 318 18.07 18.92 24.51
C ILE A 318 17.24 18.65 25.75
N ASP A 319 17.15 19.61 26.67
CA ASP A 319 16.29 19.48 27.86
C ASP A 319 14.81 19.40 27.47
N THR A 320 14.39 20.21 26.51
CA THR A 320 13.02 20.17 25.98
C THR A 320 12.70 18.83 25.32
N LEU A 321 13.67 18.24 24.63
CA LEU A 321 13.53 16.91 24.03
C LEU A 321 13.52 15.81 25.09
N ALA A 322 14.42 15.86 26.06
CA ALA A 322 14.50 14.89 27.15
C ALA A 322 13.22 14.89 27.99
N ALA A 323 12.70 16.06 28.36
CA ALA A 323 11.45 16.19 29.09
C ALA A 323 10.24 15.62 28.33
N ALA A 324 10.27 15.66 27.00
CA ALA A 324 9.20 15.12 26.17
C ALA A 324 9.33 13.61 25.91
N LEU A 325 10.49 13.01 26.19
CA LEU A 325 10.79 11.58 26.07
C LEU A 325 10.51 10.79 27.37
N LEU A 326 10.44 11.47 28.51
CA LEU A 326 10.09 10.92 29.82
C LEU A 326 8.57 10.78 29.98
#